data_AF-A0A843DV48-F1
#
_entry.id   AF-A0A843DV48-F1
#
_cell.length_a   1.000
_cell.length_b   1.000
_cell.length_c   1.000
_cell.angle_alpha   90.00
_cell.angle_beta   90.00
_cell.angle_gamma   90.00
#
_symmetry.space_group_name_H-M   'P 1'
#
loop_
_entity.id
_entity.type
_entity.pdbx_description
1 polymer ?
#
loop_
_entity_poly.entity_id
_entity_poly.type
_entity_poly.pdbx_seq_one_letter_code
_entity_poly.pdbx_strand_id
1 'polypeptide(L)'
;MESTLQITDNCIGCGKCVKVCIRGHLRVEDKKVREVESAYSCFRCGHCEAVCPKGAITLIKGDAPEDVDGCPVSATDMARLLRTRRSIRWFDRNCTKEEIASLLEAVRYAPTAENSQMVEYAVIDSRFGEFMEMLASILRSHTGEHPRLKQFVDYVDGGMKEKNNPFTWEGRQLIIA
;
A
#
# COMPACT_ATOMS: atom_id res chain seq x y z
N MET A 1 -16.27 23.85 11.59
CA MET A 1 -15.52 22.62 11.24
C MET A 1 -16.09 22.12 9.93
N GLU A 2 -15.26 21.87 8.91
CA GLU A 2 -15.75 21.20 7.69
C GLU A 2 -16.13 19.77 8.08
N SER A 3 -17.32 19.32 7.69
CA SER A 3 -17.80 17.97 7.96
C SER A 3 -16.87 16.96 7.28
N THR A 4 -16.56 15.84 7.96
CA THR A 4 -15.75 14.76 7.37
C THR A 4 -16.61 13.62 6.83
N LEU A 5 -17.89 13.58 7.22
CA LEU A 5 -18.80 12.49 6.98
C LEU A 5 -20.16 12.98 6.48
N GLN A 6 -20.65 12.38 5.40
CA GLN A 6 -22.03 12.54 4.97
C GLN A 6 -22.89 11.47 5.65
N ILE A 7 -23.94 11.90 6.37
CA ILE A 7 -24.88 11.00 7.04
C ILE A 7 -26.27 11.18 6.43
N THR A 8 -26.87 10.09 5.94
CA THR A 8 -28.16 10.13 5.24
C THR A 8 -29.34 9.76 6.15
N ASP A 9 -30.56 9.98 5.65
CA ASP A 9 -31.79 9.62 6.37
C ASP A 9 -32.01 8.12 6.54
N ASN A 10 -31.19 7.27 5.90
CA ASN A 10 -31.18 5.82 6.15
C ASN A 10 -30.59 5.46 7.51
N CYS A 11 -29.98 6.41 8.24
CA CYS A 11 -29.43 6.17 9.56
C CYS A 11 -30.53 5.79 10.55
N ILE A 12 -30.35 4.68 11.25
CA ILE A 12 -31.29 4.14 12.24
C ILE A 12 -30.82 4.31 13.69
N GLY A 13 -29.73 5.06 13.91
CA GLY A 13 -29.24 5.35 15.26
C GLY A 13 -28.66 4.14 16.01
N CYS A 14 -28.25 3.08 15.32
CA CYS A 14 -27.78 1.85 15.97
C CYS A 14 -26.44 2.00 16.73
N GLY A 15 -25.69 3.09 16.50
CA GLY A 15 -24.47 3.43 17.23
C GLY A 15 -23.25 2.54 16.94
N LYS A 16 -23.28 1.62 15.96
CA LYS A 16 -22.11 0.80 15.61
C LYS A 16 -20.90 1.64 15.22
N CYS A 17 -21.09 2.66 14.37
CA CYS A 17 -20.05 3.60 13.96
C CYS A 17 -19.44 4.38 15.14
N VAL A 18 -20.25 4.72 16.15
CA VAL A 18 -19.78 5.37 17.39
C VAL A 18 -18.84 4.45 18.15
N LYS A 19 -19.19 3.16 18.29
CA LYS A 19 -18.39 2.18 19.03
C LYS A 19 -17.03 1.89 18.41
N VAL A 20 -16.91 1.94 17.08
CA VAL A 20 -15.64 1.68 16.38
C VAL A 20 -14.79 2.94 16.18
N CYS A 21 -15.35 4.13 16.44
CA CYS A 21 -14.62 5.38 16.28
C CYS A 21 -13.67 5.62 17.46
N ILE A 22 -12.41 5.20 17.31
CA ILE A 22 -11.37 5.39 18.33
C ILE A 22 -11.08 6.87 18.65
N ARG A 23 -11.43 7.79 17.73
CA ARG A 23 -11.29 9.25 17.92
C ARG A 23 -12.46 9.90 18.66
N GLY A 24 -13.54 9.16 18.93
CA GLY A 24 -14.72 9.69 19.60
C GLY A 24 -15.44 10.80 18.82
N HIS A 25 -15.34 10.79 17.49
CA HIS A 25 -15.86 11.87 16.63
C HIS A 25 -17.36 11.76 16.35
N LEU A 26 -18.04 10.73 16.88
CA LEU A 26 -19.44 10.44 16.58
C LEU A 26 -20.26 10.26 17.86
N ARG A 27 -21.53 10.68 17.82
CA ARG A 27 -22.51 10.44 18.89
C ARG A 27 -23.87 10.08 18.30
N VAL A 28 -24.68 9.33 19.04
CA VAL A 28 -26.10 9.12 18.72
C VAL A 28 -26.94 10.19 19.43
N GLU A 29 -27.71 10.95 18.65
CA GLU A 29 -28.64 11.99 19.09
C GLU A 29 -29.92 11.90 18.26
N ASP A 30 -31.10 11.99 18.88
CA ASP A 30 -32.41 11.92 18.20
C ASP A 30 -32.57 10.70 17.28
N LYS A 31 -32.07 9.53 17.72
CA LYS A 31 -32.06 8.28 16.95
C LYS A 31 -31.27 8.36 15.62
N LYS A 32 -30.38 9.34 15.49
CA LYS A 32 -29.46 9.52 14.36
C LYS A 32 -28.03 9.64 14.88
N VAL A 33 -27.07 9.42 14.00
CA VAL A 33 -25.66 9.66 14.30
C VAL A 33 -25.31 11.06 13.83
N ARG A 34 -24.48 11.77 14.59
CA ARG A 34 -23.93 13.08 14.24
C ARG A 34 -22.43 13.11 14.51
N GLU A 35 -21.72 13.92 13.73
CA GLU A 35 -20.35 14.33 14.05
C GLU A 35 -20.35 15.23 15.28
N VAL A 36 -19.38 15.02 16.17
CA VAL A 36 -19.16 15.83 17.37
C VAL A 36 -17.72 16.29 17.43
N GLU A 37 -17.51 17.46 18.03
CA GLU A 37 -16.17 17.93 18.30
C GLU A 37 -15.45 16.97 19.24
N SER A 38 -14.25 16.56 18.85
CA SER A 38 -13.34 15.75 19.63
C SER A 38 -12.04 16.51 19.79
N ALA A 39 -11.33 16.30 20.91
CA ALA A 39 -9.95 16.79 21.08
C ALA A 39 -8.99 16.25 20.00
N TYR A 40 -9.46 15.25 19.25
CA TYR A 40 -8.71 14.49 18.27
C TYR A 40 -9.39 14.55 16.90
N SER A 41 -8.65 14.93 15.87
CA SER A 41 -9.16 15.04 14.48
C SER A 41 -9.54 13.68 13.88
N CYS A 42 -10.58 13.64 13.04
CA CYS A 42 -10.94 12.44 12.28
C CYS A 42 -9.82 11.98 11.35
N PHE A 43 -9.47 10.68 11.40
CA PHE A 43 -8.47 10.04 10.53
C PHE A 43 -8.96 9.74 9.11
N ARG A 44 -10.27 9.88 8.87
CA ARG A 44 -10.90 9.46 7.61
C ARG A 44 -10.63 7.98 7.28
N CYS A 45 -10.59 7.13 8.32
CA CYS A 45 -10.24 5.71 8.18
C CYS A 45 -11.36 4.79 7.67
N GLY A 46 -12.56 5.32 7.41
CA GLY A 46 -13.66 4.55 6.81
C GLY A 46 -14.34 3.51 7.71
N HIS A 47 -13.84 3.26 8.92
CA HIS A 47 -14.44 2.24 9.82
C HIS A 47 -15.93 2.49 10.10
N CYS A 48 -16.34 3.75 10.22
CA CYS A 48 -17.73 4.10 10.48
C CYS A 48 -18.66 3.73 9.32
N GLU A 49 -18.19 3.90 8.08
CA GLU A 49 -18.85 3.49 6.83
C GLU A 49 -18.93 1.97 6.73
N ALA A 50 -17.79 1.28 6.90
CA ALA A 50 -17.70 -0.17 6.78
C ALA A 50 -18.63 -0.95 7.73
N VAL A 51 -18.89 -0.44 8.94
CA VAL A 51 -19.76 -1.14 9.92
C VAL A 51 -21.22 -0.73 9.84
N CYS A 52 -21.58 0.20 8.96
CA CYS A 52 -22.94 0.74 8.90
C CYS A 52 -23.88 -0.22 8.16
N PRO A 53 -24.84 -0.87 8.85
CA PRO A 53 -25.71 -1.87 8.23
C PRO A 53 -26.75 -1.29 7.26
N LYS A 54 -26.77 0.04 7.10
CA LYS A 54 -27.71 0.77 6.24
C LYS A 54 -27.01 1.64 5.19
N GLY A 55 -25.67 1.56 5.08
CA GLY A 55 -24.91 2.43 4.17
C GLY A 55 -25.20 3.92 4.40
N ALA A 56 -25.53 4.31 5.62
CA ALA A 56 -26.05 5.63 5.93
C ALA A 56 -24.98 6.67 6.31
N ILE A 57 -23.71 6.31 6.23
CA ILE A 57 -22.56 7.14 6.61
C ILE A 57 -21.43 6.89 5.62
N THR A 58 -20.92 7.96 5.02
CA THR A 58 -19.87 7.91 3.99
C THR A 58 -18.86 9.02 4.23
N LEU A 59 -17.57 8.75 3.95
CA LEU A 59 -16.54 9.78 3.98
C LEU A 59 -16.73 10.79 2.85
N ILE A 60 -16.72 12.09 3.19
CA ILE A 60 -16.80 13.16 2.16
C ILE A 60 -15.51 13.23 1.33
N LYS A 61 -14.37 12.93 1.97
CA LYS A 61 -13.04 12.90 1.36
C LYS A 61 -12.29 11.68 1.91
N GLY A 62 -11.95 10.74 1.05
CA GLY A 62 -11.27 9.49 1.39
C GLY A 62 -11.72 8.38 0.45
N ASP A 63 -11.05 7.23 0.55
CA ASP A 63 -11.47 6.04 -0.19
C ASP A 63 -12.59 5.36 0.59
N ALA A 64 -13.77 5.34 -0.01
CA ALA A 64 -14.85 4.50 0.49
C ALA A 64 -14.42 3.03 0.30
N PRO A 65 -14.65 2.16 1.29
CA PRO A 65 -14.57 0.72 1.05
C PRO A 65 -15.51 0.37 -0.11
N GLU A 66 -15.03 -0.38 -1.10
CA GLU A 66 -15.95 -1.00 -2.05
C GLU A 66 -16.91 -1.93 -1.29
N ASP A 67 -18.14 -2.05 -1.78
CA ASP A 67 -19.13 -2.96 -1.20
C ASP A 67 -18.75 -4.41 -1.53
N VAL A 68 -17.80 -4.95 -0.76
CA VAL A 68 -17.41 -6.36 -0.80
C VAL A 68 -18.15 -7.08 0.32
N ASP A 69 -19.13 -7.88 -0.07
CA ASP A 69 -19.80 -8.81 0.84
C ASP A 69 -18.80 -9.90 1.29
N GLY A 70 -18.41 -9.85 2.56
CA GLY A 70 -17.50 -10.81 3.17
C GLY A 70 -16.02 -10.67 2.80
N CYS A 71 -15.20 -11.59 3.32
CA CYS A 71 -13.78 -11.66 2.96
C CYS A 71 -13.66 -12.40 1.62
N PRO A 72 -13.12 -11.78 0.56
CA PRO A 72 -13.02 -12.42 -0.75
C PRO A 72 -11.97 -13.55 -0.79
N VAL A 73 -11.18 -13.70 0.28
CA VAL A 73 -10.09 -14.69 0.38
C VAL A 73 -10.34 -15.62 1.57
N SER A 74 -10.32 -16.93 1.32
CA SER A 74 -10.44 -17.93 2.38
C SER A 74 -9.16 -17.97 3.25
N ALA A 75 -9.29 -18.40 4.51
CA ALA A 75 -8.12 -18.59 5.38
C ALA A 75 -7.10 -19.57 4.78
N THR A 76 -7.58 -20.59 4.06
CA THR A 76 -6.75 -21.59 3.38
C THR A 76 -5.96 -20.96 2.23
N ASP A 77 -6.61 -20.15 1.38
CA ASP A 77 -5.95 -19.49 0.25
C ASP A 77 -4.93 -18.46 0.74
N MET A 78 -5.26 -17.70 1.79
CA MET A 78 -4.33 -16.78 2.43
C MET A 78 -3.09 -17.53 2.97
N ALA A 79 -3.30 -18.65 3.68
CA ALA A 79 -2.19 -19.45 4.19
C ALA A 79 -1.32 -20.03 3.06
N ARG A 80 -1.94 -20.46 1.96
CA ARG A 80 -1.22 -20.94 0.78
C ARG A 80 -0.36 -19.85 0.18
N LEU A 81 -0.91 -18.65 -0.05
CA LEU A 81 -0.17 -17.49 -0.56
C LEU A 81 1.05 -17.18 0.32
N LEU A 82 0.87 -17.12 1.64
CA LEU A 82 1.96 -16.82 2.57
C LEU A 82 3.07 -17.88 2.56
N ARG A 83 2.73 -19.16 2.36
CA ARG A 83 3.70 -20.28 2.29
C ARG A 83 4.45 -20.34 0.96
N THR A 84 3.80 -20.00 -0.15
CA THR A 84 4.39 -20.10 -1.49
C THR A 84 5.15 -18.85 -1.92
N ARG A 85 4.85 -17.69 -1.32
CA ARG A 85 5.54 -16.44 -1.62
C ARG A 85 7.03 -16.54 -1.24
N ARG A 86 7.91 -16.29 -2.21
CA ARG A 86 9.37 -16.26 -2.02
C ARG A 86 9.94 -14.95 -2.55
N SER A 87 11.11 -14.57 -2.03
CA SER A 87 11.92 -13.51 -2.64
C SER A 87 12.48 -14.00 -3.97
N ILE A 88 11.80 -13.67 -5.06
CA ILE A 88 12.23 -13.95 -6.43
C ILE A 88 13.29 -12.92 -6.84
N ARG A 89 14.35 -13.40 -7.49
CA ARG A 89 15.47 -12.57 -7.98
C ARG A 89 15.78 -12.82 -9.45
N TRP A 90 15.05 -13.74 -10.09
CA TRP A 90 15.20 -14.09 -11.50
C TRP A 90 13.94 -13.64 -12.23
N PHE A 91 14.05 -12.50 -12.91
CA PHE A 91 12.97 -11.89 -13.69
C PHE A 91 13.28 -12.06 -15.18
N ASP A 92 12.24 -12.23 -16.00
CA ASP A 92 12.31 -12.51 -17.44
C ASP A 92 11.80 -11.35 -18.31
N ARG A 93 11.11 -10.36 -17.72
CA ARG A 93 10.60 -9.18 -18.42
C ARG A 93 10.46 -7.97 -17.52
N ASN A 94 10.25 -6.81 -18.16
CA ASN A 94 9.75 -5.60 -17.52
C ASN A 94 8.22 -5.60 -17.45
N CYS A 95 7.68 -4.85 -16.50
CA CYS A 95 6.26 -4.53 -16.40
C CYS A 95 5.91 -3.31 -17.26
N THR A 96 4.67 -3.24 -17.74
CA THR A 96 4.13 -2.01 -18.35
C THR A 96 3.82 -0.97 -17.28
N LYS A 97 3.65 0.28 -17.69
CA LYS A 97 3.26 1.36 -16.77
C LYS A 97 1.90 1.09 -16.14
N GLU A 98 0.99 0.49 -16.90
CA GLU A 98 -0.36 0.12 -16.46
C GLU A 98 -0.32 -1.01 -15.44
N GLU A 99 0.53 -2.02 -15.64
CA GLU A 99 0.74 -3.09 -14.65
C GLU A 99 1.29 -2.52 -13.34
N ILE A 100 2.29 -1.63 -13.41
CA ILE A 100 2.87 -0.99 -12.21
C ILE A 100 1.82 -0.11 -11.53
N ALA A 101 1.09 0.71 -12.28
CA ALA A 101 0.04 1.57 -11.74
C ALA A 101 -1.06 0.75 -11.03
N SER A 102 -1.49 -0.37 -11.63
CA SER A 102 -2.47 -1.27 -11.02
C SER A 102 -1.96 -1.88 -9.70
N LEU A 103 -0.68 -2.24 -9.63
CA LEU A 103 -0.07 -2.73 -8.39
C LEU A 103 -0.02 -1.65 -7.31
N LEU A 104 0.43 -0.44 -7.64
CA LEU A 104 0.50 0.67 -6.68
C LEU A 104 -0.89 1.11 -6.20
N GLU A 105 -1.88 1.11 -7.10
CA GLU A 105 -3.28 1.34 -6.76
C GLU A 105 -3.78 0.31 -5.74
N ALA A 106 -3.52 -0.98 -5.95
CA ALA A 106 -3.91 -2.01 -5.00
C ALA A 106 -3.21 -1.84 -3.64
N VAL A 107 -1.92 -1.47 -3.63
CA VAL A 107 -1.14 -1.31 -2.40
C VAL A 107 -1.59 -0.10 -1.58
N ARG A 108 -2.15 0.96 -2.21
CA ARG A 108 -2.61 2.16 -1.49
C ARG A 108 -3.72 1.87 -0.47
N TYR A 109 -4.47 0.79 -0.66
CA TYR A 109 -5.52 0.35 0.27
C TYR A 109 -4.98 -0.40 1.49
N ALA A 110 -3.67 -0.65 1.57
CA ALA A 110 -3.07 -1.24 2.77
C ALA A 110 -3.24 -0.30 3.97
N PRO A 111 -3.66 -0.81 5.14
CA PRO A 111 -3.88 0.03 6.31
C PRO A 111 -2.56 0.61 6.83
N THR A 112 -2.61 1.88 7.24
CA THR A 112 -1.50 2.58 7.90
C THR A 112 -1.93 3.13 9.25
N ALA A 113 -0.97 3.39 10.13
CA ALA A 113 -1.25 4.03 11.41
C ALA A 113 -1.98 5.36 11.17
N GLU A 114 -3.09 5.55 11.89
CA GLU A 114 -3.94 6.74 11.80
C GLU A 114 -4.48 7.04 10.39
N ASN A 115 -4.48 6.04 9.49
CA ASN A 115 -4.76 6.24 8.06
C ASN A 115 -3.91 7.37 7.44
N SER A 116 -2.67 7.53 7.90
CA SER A 116 -1.77 8.59 7.44
C SER A 116 -1.36 8.45 5.98
N GLN A 117 -1.41 7.22 5.44
CA GLN A 117 -1.00 6.89 4.07
C GLN A 117 0.38 7.45 3.70
N MET A 118 1.26 7.60 4.70
CA MET A 118 2.64 8.07 4.52
C MET A 118 3.51 6.95 3.96
N VAL A 119 3.22 6.55 2.73
CA VAL A 119 3.99 5.60 1.94
C VAL A 119 4.38 6.26 0.64
N GLU A 120 5.65 6.14 0.26
CA GLU A 120 6.18 6.66 -1.00
C GLU A 120 6.84 5.52 -1.76
N TYR A 121 6.66 5.50 -3.08
CA TYR A 121 7.25 4.50 -3.94
C TYR A 121 8.02 5.18 -5.06
N ALA A 122 9.27 4.78 -5.25
CA ALA A 122 10.08 5.19 -6.38
C ALA A 122 10.12 4.06 -7.43
N VAL A 123 9.57 4.33 -8.61
CA VAL A 123 9.66 3.43 -9.76
C VAL A 123 10.86 3.83 -10.61
N ILE A 124 11.85 2.96 -10.66
CA ILE A 124 13.06 3.12 -11.46
C ILE A 124 12.88 2.30 -12.74
N ASP A 125 12.73 3.01 -13.85
CA ASP A 125 12.52 2.43 -15.19
C ASP A 125 13.59 2.95 -16.16
N SER A 126 13.34 4.09 -16.82
CA SER A 126 14.29 4.67 -17.79
C SER A 126 15.67 4.99 -17.22
N ARG A 127 15.78 5.19 -15.90
CA ARG A 127 17.03 5.49 -15.17
C ARG A 127 17.67 4.28 -14.51
N PHE A 128 17.25 3.06 -14.87
CA PHE A 128 17.77 1.83 -14.27
C PHE A 128 19.30 1.71 -14.37
N GLY A 129 19.89 2.04 -15.54
CA GLY A 129 21.34 2.00 -15.73
C GLY A 129 22.08 2.96 -14.79
N GLU A 130 21.67 4.22 -14.75
CA GLU A 130 22.22 5.24 -13.83
C GLU A 130 22.13 4.79 -12.36
N PHE A 131 20.98 4.21 -11.98
CA PHE A 131 20.79 3.69 -10.63
C PHE A 131 21.74 2.53 -10.31
N MET A 132 21.97 1.61 -11.26
CA MET A 132 22.91 0.50 -11.08
C MET A 132 24.35 0.98 -10.95
N GLU A 133 24.76 1.99 -11.71
CA GLU A 133 26.07 2.63 -11.57
C GLU A 133 26.25 3.30 -10.20
N MET A 134 25.24 4.06 -9.76
CA MET A 134 25.22 4.65 -8.42
C MET A 134 25.32 3.57 -7.35
N LEU A 135 24.52 2.50 -7.45
CA LEU A 135 24.54 1.39 -6.49
C LEU A 135 25.91 0.70 -6.45
N ALA A 136 26.51 0.43 -7.62
CA ALA A 136 27.83 -0.17 -7.71
C ALA A 136 28.90 0.72 -7.06
N SER A 137 28.83 2.05 -7.23
CA SER A 137 29.76 2.99 -6.60
C SER A 137 29.81 2.84 -5.07
N ILE A 138 28.65 2.60 -4.45
CA ILE A 138 28.51 2.39 -3.00
C ILE A 138 29.00 0.98 -2.61
N LEU A 139 28.64 -0.04 -3.41
CA LEU A 139 28.95 -1.44 -3.10
C LEU A 139 30.41 -1.83 -3.32
N ARG A 140 31.20 -1.05 -4.07
CA ARG A 140 32.63 -1.31 -4.31
C ARG A 140 33.42 -1.56 -3.01
N SER A 141 33.16 -0.77 -1.97
CA SER A 141 33.84 -0.92 -0.68
C SER A 141 33.37 -2.13 0.14
N HIS A 142 32.30 -2.81 -0.29
CA HIS A 142 31.67 -3.92 0.42
C HIS A 142 31.79 -5.26 -0.35
N THR A 143 32.57 -5.29 -1.43
CA THR A 143 32.70 -6.49 -2.30
C THR A 143 33.27 -7.72 -1.58
N GLY A 144 34.03 -7.52 -0.50
CA GLY A 144 34.55 -8.60 0.34
C GLY A 144 33.53 -9.27 1.26
N GLU A 145 32.36 -8.67 1.47
CA GLU A 145 31.37 -9.19 2.43
C GLU A 145 30.54 -10.34 1.88
N HIS A 146 30.23 -10.31 0.59
CA HIS A 146 29.42 -11.34 -0.04
C HIS A 146 29.75 -11.51 -1.53
N PRO A 147 29.93 -12.74 -2.05
CA PRO A 147 30.33 -12.98 -3.43
C PRO A 147 29.43 -12.32 -4.47
N ARG A 148 28.13 -12.22 -4.18
CA ARG A 148 27.16 -11.58 -5.07
C ARG A 148 27.39 -10.07 -5.24
N LEU A 149 27.90 -9.38 -4.21
CA LEU A 149 28.21 -7.94 -4.32
C LEU A 149 29.40 -7.73 -5.26
N LYS A 150 30.44 -8.57 -5.13
CA LYS A 150 31.55 -8.57 -6.08
C LYS A 150 31.08 -8.83 -7.51
N GLN A 151 30.27 -9.88 -7.71
CA GLN A 151 29.72 -10.21 -9.03
C GLN A 151 28.93 -9.04 -9.63
N PHE A 152 28.13 -8.34 -8.82
CA PHE A 152 27.38 -7.17 -9.27
C PHE A 152 28.28 -5.99 -9.65
N VAL A 153 29.29 -5.68 -8.83
CA VAL A 153 30.24 -4.60 -9.15
C VAL A 153 31.02 -4.92 -10.42
N ASP A 154 31.53 -6.15 -10.56
CA ASP A 154 32.23 -6.60 -11.77
C ASP A 154 31.32 -6.49 -13.01
N TYR A 155 30.04 -6.85 -12.87
CA TYR A 155 29.04 -6.73 -13.93
C TYR A 155 28.85 -5.28 -14.41
N VAL A 156 28.74 -4.34 -13.47
CA VAL A 156 28.60 -2.91 -13.79
C VAL A 156 29.88 -2.33 -14.37
N ASP A 157 31.04 -2.66 -13.80
CA ASP A 157 32.36 -2.22 -14.29
C ASP A 157 32.68 -2.77 -15.69
N GLY A 158 32.17 -3.95 -16.03
CA GLY A 158 32.21 -4.51 -17.38
C GLY A 158 31.31 -3.79 -18.40
N GLY A 159 30.63 -2.71 -18.00
CA GLY A 159 29.69 -1.96 -18.83
C GLY A 159 28.37 -2.70 -19.03
N MET A 160 27.96 -3.56 -18.10
CA MET A 160 26.69 -4.30 -18.12
C MET A 160 26.48 -5.12 -19.40
N LYS A 161 27.57 -5.58 -20.03
CA LYS A 161 27.56 -6.32 -21.30
C LYS A 161 27.07 -7.76 -21.16
N GLU A 162 27.17 -8.35 -19.96
CA GLU A 162 26.61 -9.68 -19.74
C GLU A 162 25.08 -9.65 -19.87
N LYS A 163 24.51 -10.76 -20.37
CA LYS A 163 23.07 -10.84 -20.62
C LYS A 163 22.25 -10.55 -19.35
N ASN A 164 22.70 -11.08 -18.20
CA ASN A 164 21.88 -11.13 -17.00
C ASN A 164 22.50 -10.33 -15.87
N ASN A 165 21.70 -9.46 -15.26
CA ASN A 165 22.07 -8.72 -14.06
C ASN A 165 22.14 -9.69 -12.85
N PRO A 166 23.20 -9.63 -12.01
CA PRO A 166 23.34 -10.54 -10.86
C PRO A 166 22.23 -10.46 -9.80
N PHE A 167 21.48 -9.36 -9.73
CA PHE A 167 20.36 -9.15 -8.80
C PHE A 167 18.99 -9.33 -9.44
N THR A 168 18.82 -8.92 -10.70
CA THR A 168 17.51 -8.86 -11.36
C THR A 168 17.38 -9.71 -12.63
N TRP A 169 18.43 -10.44 -13.01
CA TRP A 169 18.47 -11.27 -14.21
C TRP A 169 18.15 -10.47 -15.50
N GLU A 170 17.03 -10.72 -16.19
CA GLU A 170 16.61 -9.96 -17.37
C GLU A 170 15.78 -8.71 -17.01
N GLY A 171 15.33 -8.59 -15.76
CA GLY A 171 14.60 -7.42 -15.26
C GLY A 171 15.47 -6.15 -15.29
N ARG A 172 14.88 -5.05 -15.77
CA ARG A 172 15.50 -3.72 -15.90
C ARG A 172 14.63 -2.61 -15.28
N GLN A 173 13.85 -2.97 -14.26
CA GLN A 173 13.03 -2.07 -13.47
C GLN A 173 13.17 -2.39 -11.98
N LEU A 174 12.96 -1.39 -11.14
CA LEU A 174 12.87 -1.56 -9.68
C LEU A 174 11.74 -0.72 -9.13
N ILE A 175 11.08 -1.23 -8.10
CA ILE A 175 10.19 -0.45 -7.23
C ILE A 175 10.85 -0.44 -5.85
N ILE A 176 11.09 0.76 -5.33
CA ILE A 176 11.64 0.98 -4.00
C ILE A 176 10.54 1.64 -3.16
N ALA A 177 10.36 1.15 -1.94
CA ALA A 177 9.37 1.60 -0.96
C ALA A 177 10.07 2.05 0.32
#